data_AF-A0A9D2MK52-F1
#
_entry.id   AF-A0A9D2MK52-F1
#
_cell.length_a   1.000
_cell.length_b   1.000
_cell.length_c   1.000
_cell.angle_alpha   90.00
_cell.angle_beta   90.00
_cell.angle_gamma   90.00
#
_symmetry.space_group_name_H-M   'P 1'
#
loop_
_entity.id
_entity.type
_entity.pdbx_description
1 polymer ?
#
loop_
_entity_poly.entity_id
_entity_poly.type
_entity_poly.pdbx_seq_one_letter_code
_entity_poly.pdbx_strand_id
1 'polypeptide(L)'
;MAKNLEVSFLLDFYGEMLTKKQHDFLVYYYDEDLSLSEIAENEGITRQGVRDAIKRAENQLFDMENRLGLAKRFTEMKKGLDEITQCAEAINDYNLNHSLSREINDNISKIKATADYLSQL
;
A
#
# COMPACT_ATOMS: atom_id res chain seq x y z
N MET A 1 -9.91 15.39 -14.04
CA MET A 1 -10.16 14.09 -13.36
C MET A 1 -9.41 14.19 -12.06
N ALA A 2 -10.06 13.92 -10.94
CA ALA A 2 -9.37 13.90 -9.65
C ALA A 2 -8.56 12.59 -9.58
N LYS A 3 -7.31 12.67 -9.14
CA LYS A 3 -6.49 11.48 -8.90
C LYS A 3 -7.07 10.74 -7.70
N ASN A 4 -7.44 9.48 -7.90
CA ASN A 4 -7.72 8.59 -6.78
C ASN A 4 -6.41 7.97 -6.28
N LEU A 5 -5.90 8.45 -5.15
CA LEU A 5 -4.62 7.98 -4.58
C LEU A 5 -4.60 6.47 -4.28
N GLU A 6 -5.78 5.86 -4.12
CA GLU A 6 -5.91 4.41 -3.99
C GLU A 6 -5.35 3.66 -5.20
N VAL A 7 -5.37 4.26 -6.39
CA VAL A 7 -4.84 3.62 -7.61
C VAL A 7 -3.33 3.43 -7.54
N SER A 8 -2.58 4.41 -7.01
CA SER A 8 -1.13 4.28 -6.81
C SER A 8 -0.83 3.14 -5.83
N PHE A 9 -1.60 3.04 -4.74
CA PHE A 9 -1.47 1.90 -3.83
C PHE A 9 -1.82 0.56 -4.50
N LEU A 10 -2.88 0.49 -5.31
CA LEU A 10 -3.24 -0.74 -6.02
C LEU A 10 -2.24 -1.14 -7.12
N LEU A 11 -1.48 -0.20 -7.67
CA LEU A 11 -0.38 -0.50 -8.60
C LEU A 11 0.70 -1.35 -7.94
N ASP A 12 1.03 -1.08 -6.67
CA ASP A 12 2.03 -1.88 -5.94
C ASP A 12 1.62 -3.36 -5.81
N PHE A 13 0.31 -3.65 -5.77
CA PHE A 13 -0.21 -5.02 -5.64
C PHE A 13 -0.51 -5.70 -6.97
N TYR A 14 -0.95 -4.95 -7.96
CA TYR A 14 -1.54 -5.52 -9.17
C TYR A 14 -0.98 -4.93 -10.48
N GLY A 15 -0.02 -4.01 -10.41
CA GLY A 15 0.55 -3.33 -11.57
C GLY A 15 1.16 -4.30 -12.59
N GLU A 16 1.80 -5.37 -12.12
CA GLU A 16 2.39 -6.42 -12.98
C GLU A 16 1.36 -7.22 -13.79
N MET A 17 0.08 -7.19 -13.40
CA MET A 17 -1.01 -7.86 -14.11
C MET A 17 -1.59 -7.02 -15.25
N LEU A 18 -1.20 -5.75 -15.33
CA LEU A 18 -1.57 -4.87 -16.42
C LEU A 18 -0.67 -5.12 -17.63
N THR A 19 -1.16 -4.77 -18.81
CA THR A 19 -0.25 -4.65 -19.96
C THR A 19 0.75 -3.53 -19.70
N LYS A 20 1.96 -3.64 -20.23
CA LYS A 20 3.00 -2.61 -20.09
C LYS A 20 2.45 -1.20 -20.37
N LYS A 21 1.68 -1.03 -21.45
CA LYS A 21 1.12 0.28 -21.82
C LYS A 21 0.11 0.83 -20.80
N GLN A 22 -0.71 -0.03 -20.19
CA GLN A 22 -1.63 0.38 -19.13
C GLN A 22 -0.88 0.78 -17.86
N HIS A 23 0.12 -0.03 -17.48
CA HIS A 23 0.99 0.23 -16.35
C HIS A 23 1.71 1.58 -16.52
N ASP A 24 2.42 1.77 -17.63
CA ASP A 24 3.18 2.99 -17.91
C ASP A 24 2.28 4.24 -17.87
N PHE A 25 1.06 4.16 -18.42
CA PHE A 25 0.12 5.29 -18.38
C PHE A 25 -0.35 5.64 -16.98
N LEU A 26 -0.53 4.63 -16.13
CA LEU A 26 -0.87 4.86 -14.73
C LEU A 26 0.32 5.44 -13.97
N VAL A 27 1.55 4.93 -14.16
CA VAL A 27 2.77 5.48 -13.55
C VAL A 27 2.99 6.93 -13.97
N TYR A 28 2.92 7.24 -15.27
CA TYR A 28 3.04 8.62 -15.77
C TYR A 28 2.01 9.54 -15.11
N TYR A 29 0.76 9.09 -14.99
CA TYR A 29 -0.30 9.92 -14.47
C TYR A 29 -0.29 10.04 -12.94
N TYR A 30 -0.02 8.95 -12.21
CA TYR A 30 -0.14 8.91 -10.75
C TYR A 30 1.16 9.22 -10.03
N ASP A 31 2.28 8.70 -10.51
CA ASP A 31 3.57 8.75 -9.81
C ASP A 31 4.49 9.84 -10.37
N GLU A 32 4.45 10.09 -11.68
CA GLU A 32 5.28 11.12 -12.34
C GLU A 32 4.54 12.45 -12.56
N ASP A 33 3.29 12.57 -12.14
CA ASP A 33 2.48 13.79 -12.24
C ASP A 33 2.22 14.34 -13.65
N LEU A 34 2.46 13.56 -14.72
CA LEU A 34 2.16 14.00 -16.09
C LEU A 34 0.65 14.20 -16.29
N SER A 35 0.29 15.25 -17.03
CA SER A 35 -1.07 15.47 -17.50
C SER A 35 -1.43 14.53 -18.66
N LEU A 36 -2.73 14.31 -18.86
CA LEU A 36 -3.23 13.52 -19.99
C LEU A 36 -2.78 14.06 -21.36
N SER A 37 -2.48 15.35 -21.45
CA SER A 37 -2.00 15.99 -22.67
C SER A 37 -0.52 15.68 -22.90
N GLU A 38 0.32 15.76 -21.86
CA GLU A 38 1.75 15.40 -21.93
C GLU A 38 1.92 13.91 -22.28
N ILE A 39 1.14 13.03 -21.66
CA ILE A 39 1.16 11.60 -22.00
C ILE A 39 0.73 11.38 -23.46
N ALA A 40 -0.32 12.09 -23.91
CA ALA A 40 -0.81 11.96 -25.28
C ALA A 40 0.23 12.39 -26.32
N GLU A 41 0.94 13.47 -26.05
CA GLU A 41 2.04 13.97 -26.89
C GLU A 41 3.20 12.97 -26.94
N ASN A 42 3.65 12.48 -25.78
CA ASN A 42 4.74 11.50 -25.68
C ASN A 42 4.43 10.18 -26.39
N GLU A 43 3.18 9.73 -26.32
CA GLU A 43 2.74 8.43 -26.83
C GLU A 43 2.16 8.49 -28.25
N GLY A 44 2.06 9.68 -28.84
CA GLY A 44 1.53 9.89 -30.18
C GLY A 44 0.05 9.48 -30.34
N ILE A 45 -0.74 9.60 -29.28
CA ILE A 45 -2.18 9.26 -29.28
C ILE A 45 -3.03 10.46 -28.87
N THR A 46 -4.36 10.34 -28.96
CA THR A 46 -5.25 11.41 -28.52
C THR A 46 -5.33 11.46 -26.99
N ARG A 47 -5.51 12.66 -26.43
CA ARG A 47 -5.81 12.87 -25.01
C ARG A 47 -7.00 12.03 -24.52
N GLN A 48 -8.00 11.83 -25.38
CA GLN A 48 -9.15 10.97 -25.09
C GLN A 48 -8.75 9.50 -25.03
N GLY A 49 -7.86 9.05 -25.93
CA GLY A 49 -7.28 7.71 -25.90
C GLY A 49 -6.51 7.42 -24.60
N VAL A 50 -5.69 8.38 -24.13
CA VAL A 50 -5.01 8.27 -22.83
C VAL A 50 -6.02 8.14 -21.69
N ARG A 51 -7.02 9.03 -21.64
CA ARG A 51 -8.05 9.01 -20.60
C ARG A 51 -8.77 7.67 -20.53
N ASP A 52 -9.16 7.11 -21.68
CA ASP A 52 -9.89 5.85 -21.74
C ASP A 52 -9.01 4.66 -21.39
N ALA A 53 -7.71 4.71 -21.73
CA ALA A 53 -6.75 3.70 -21.32
C ALA A 53 -6.52 3.69 -19.81
N ILE A 54 -6.32 4.86 -19.19
CA ILE A 54 -6.19 5.02 -17.73
C ILE A 54 -7.43 4.50 -17.02
N LYS A 55 -8.64 4.93 -17.41
CA LYS A 55 -9.89 4.44 -16.80
C LYS A 55 -10.06 2.93 -16.88
N ARG A 56 -9.69 2.31 -18.02
CA ARG A 56 -9.76 0.85 -18.15
C ARG A 56 -8.76 0.16 -17.22
N ALA A 57 -7.55 0.70 -17.10
CA ALA A 57 -6.53 0.16 -16.20
C ALA A 57 -6.95 0.31 -14.73
N GLU A 58 -7.46 1.48 -14.33
CA GLU A 58 -8.05 1.73 -13.00
C GLU A 58 -9.12 0.68 -12.66
N ASN A 59 -10.10 0.50 -13.55
CA ASN A 59 -11.17 -0.48 -13.34
C ASN A 59 -10.62 -1.91 -13.18
N GLN A 60 -9.59 -2.26 -13.95
CA GLN A 60 -8.95 -3.57 -13.84
C GLN A 60 -8.29 -3.77 -12.47
N LEU A 61 -7.61 -2.75 -11.94
CA LEU A 61 -7.04 -2.76 -10.59
C LEU A 61 -8.12 -2.93 -9.51
N PHE A 62 -9.20 -2.15 -9.60
CA PHE A 62 -10.32 -2.26 -8.65
C PHE A 62 -11.03 -3.61 -8.73
N ASP A 63 -11.22 -4.17 -9.93
CA ASP A 63 -11.82 -5.49 -10.10
C ASP A 63 -10.95 -6.59 -9.50
N MET A 64 -9.62 -6.48 -9.62
CA MET A 64 -8.69 -7.39 -8.96
C MET A 64 -8.76 -7.26 -7.44
N GLU A 65 -8.78 -6.05 -6.90
CA GLU A 65 -8.93 -5.84 -5.45
C GLU A 65 -10.27 -6.35 -4.92
N ASN A 66 -11.37 -6.11 -5.64
CA ASN A 66 -12.69 -6.63 -5.25
C ASN A 66 -12.72 -8.17 -5.19
N ARG A 67 -11.90 -8.84 -6.02
CA ARG A 67 -11.87 -10.31 -6.09
C ARG A 67 -10.85 -10.94 -5.15
N LEU A 68 -9.70 -10.28 -4.94
CA LEU A 68 -8.55 -10.86 -4.24
C LEU A 68 -8.33 -10.23 -2.86
N GLY A 69 -8.68 -8.95 -2.69
CA GLY A 69 -8.60 -8.23 -1.43
C GLY A 69 -7.20 -8.11 -0.84
N LEU A 70 -6.15 -8.13 -1.67
CA LEU A 70 -4.76 -8.15 -1.18
C LEU A 70 -4.41 -6.85 -0.46
N ALA A 71 -4.75 -5.70 -1.06
CA ALA A 71 -4.42 -4.39 -0.51
C ALA A 71 -5.16 -4.15 0.82
N LYS A 72 -6.45 -4.54 0.88
CA LYS A 72 -7.23 -4.51 2.12
C LYS A 72 -6.63 -5.40 3.20
N ARG A 73 -6.35 -6.68 2.88
CA ARG A 73 -5.80 -7.63 3.87
C ARG A 73 -4.43 -7.19 4.38
N PHE A 74 -3.60 -6.63 3.51
CA PHE A 74 -2.30 -6.06 3.91
C PHE A 74 -2.48 -4.89 4.87
N THR A 75 -3.41 -3.97 4.58
CA THR A 75 -3.72 -2.83 5.45
C THR A 75 -4.24 -3.28 6.82
N GLU A 76 -5.14 -4.26 6.86
CA GLU A 76 -5.67 -4.84 8.10
C GLU A 76 -4.58 -5.54 8.91
N MET A 77 -3.70 -6.29 8.25
CA MET A 77 -2.56 -6.95 8.89
C MET A 77 -1.60 -5.93 9.52
N LYS A 78 -1.25 -4.88 8.79
CA LYS A 78 -0.37 -3.80 9.29
C LYS A 78 -0.97 -3.12 10.52
N LYS A 79 -2.26 -2.80 10.46
CA LYS A 79 -2.98 -2.24 11.62
C LYS A 79 -2.93 -3.17 12.83
N GLY A 80 -3.12 -4.48 12.63
CA GLY A 80 -3.02 -5.46 13.71
C GLY A 80 -1.62 -5.53 14.33
N LEU A 81 -0.56 -5.43 13.52
CA LEU A 81 0.82 -5.38 14.01
C LEU A 81 1.11 -4.11 14.81
N ASP A 82 0.57 -2.96 14.38
CA ASP A 82 0.66 -1.71 15.12
C ASP A 82 -0.04 -1.82 16.49
N GLU A 83 -1.24 -2.42 16.53
CA GLU A 83 -1.99 -2.66 17.77
C GLU A 83 -1.23 -3.61 18.72
N ILE A 84 -0.59 -4.67 18.21
CA ILE A 84 0.26 -5.57 19.00
C ILE A 84 1.44 -4.80 19.60
N THR A 85 2.09 -3.94 18.82
CA THR A 85 3.25 -3.15 19.26
C THR A 85 2.84 -2.16 20.37
N GLN A 86 1.70 -1.49 20.21
CA GLN A 86 1.14 -0.59 21.24
C GLN A 86 0.78 -1.35 22.53
N CYS A 87 0.20 -2.55 22.43
CA CYS A 87 -0.07 -3.38 23.60
C CYS A 87 1.23 -3.77 24.31
N ALA A 88 2.26 -4.16 23.57
CA ALA A 88 3.56 -4.50 24.14
C ALA A 88 4.22 -3.31 24.86
N GLU A 89 4.04 -2.09 24.33
CA GLU A 89 4.47 -0.84 24.98
C GLU A 89 3.75 -0.59 26.30
N ALA A 90 2.42 -0.70 26.30
CA ALA A 90 1.64 -0.52 27.52
C ALA A 90 2.05 -1.52 28.62
N ILE A 91 2.33 -2.78 28.24
CA ILE A 91 2.84 -3.79 29.18
C ILE A 91 4.24 -3.42 29.68
N ASN A 92 5.10 -2.89 28.81
CA ASN A 92 6.46 -2.45 29.19
C ASN A 92 6.40 -1.33 30.23
N ASP A 93 5.59 -0.31 29.97
CA ASP A 93 5.44 0.83 30.86
C ASP A 93 4.86 0.40 32.20
N TYR A 94 3.87 -0.51 32.21
CA TYR A 94 3.36 -1.07 33.45
C TYR A 94 4.45 -1.82 34.22
N ASN A 95 5.22 -2.68 33.54
CA ASN A 95 6.30 -3.45 34.16
C ASN A 95 7.39 -2.55 34.75
N LEU A 96 7.81 -1.50 34.03
CA LEU A 96 8.80 -0.52 34.49
C LEU A 96 8.36 0.22 35.76
N ASN A 97 7.05 0.44 35.92
CA ASN A 97 6.51 1.17 37.05
C ASN A 97 6.17 0.29 38.28
N HIS A 98 6.15 -1.04 38.15
CA HIS A 98 5.68 -1.93 39.23
C HIS A 98 6.63 -3.09 39.54
N SER A 99 6.88 -3.97 38.58
CA SER A 99 7.55 -5.27 38.81
C SER A 99 9.02 -5.31 38.38
N LEU A 100 9.44 -4.45 37.45
CA LEU A 100 10.78 -4.44 36.85
C LEU A 100 11.26 -5.84 36.42
N SER A 101 10.33 -6.69 35.97
CA SER A 101 10.63 -8.07 35.61
C SER A 101 11.44 -8.10 34.32
N ARG A 102 12.64 -8.71 34.41
CA ARG A 102 13.51 -8.91 33.25
C ARG A 102 12.86 -9.82 32.20
N GLU A 103 12.17 -10.88 32.62
CA GLU A 103 11.52 -11.82 31.70
C GLU A 103 10.41 -11.13 30.88
N ILE A 104 9.65 -10.22 31.51
CA ILE A 104 8.64 -9.43 30.81
C ILE A 104 9.31 -8.52 29.77
N ASN A 105 10.40 -7.84 30.13
CA ASN A 105 11.15 -7.00 29.19
C ASN A 105 11.68 -7.81 27.99
N ASP A 106 12.28 -8.99 28.24
CA ASP A 106 12.81 -9.85 27.19
C ASP A 106 11.70 -10.32 26.22
N ASN A 107 10.52 -10.66 26.74
CA ASN A 107 9.38 -11.04 25.91
C ASN A 107 8.82 -9.86 25.10
N ILE A 108 8.75 -8.66 25.68
CA ILE A 108 8.32 -7.45 24.96
C ILE A 108 9.29 -7.13 23.82
N SER A 109 10.60 -7.20 24.07
CA SER A 109 11.60 -7.00 23.02
C SER A 109 11.42 -7.98 21.87
N LYS A 110 11.12 -9.25 22.16
CA LYS A 110 10.83 -10.27 21.13
C LYS A 110 9.55 -9.97 20.36
N ILE A 111 8.47 -9.55 21.05
CA ILE A 111 7.19 -9.20 20.41
C ILE A 111 7.40 -8.05 19.43
N LYS A 112 8.03 -6.96 19.90
CA LYS A 112 8.32 -5.80 19.06
C LYS A 112 9.18 -6.16 17.85
N ALA A 113 10.29 -6.87 18.06
CA ALA A 113 11.17 -7.29 16.97
C ALA A 113 10.46 -8.19 15.94
N THR A 114 9.55 -9.05 16.39
CA THR A 114 8.76 -9.91 15.51
C THR A 114 7.74 -9.10 14.72
N ALA A 115 7.04 -8.16 15.36
CA ALA A 115 6.08 -7.28 14.70
C ALA A 115 6.77 -6.39 13.65
N ASP A 116 7.92 -5.80 14.01
CA ASP A 116 8.74 -4.99 13.11
C ASP A 116 9.18 -5.80 11.88
N TYR A 117 9.67 -7.02 12.08
CA TYR A 117 10.04 -7.91 10.98
C TYR A 117 8.85 -8.20 10.05
N LEU A 118 7.68 -8.55 10.60
CA LEU A 118 6.50 -8.86 9.80
C LEU A 118 5.94 -7.64 9.07
N SER A 119 6.15 -6.42 9.59
CA SER A 119 5.71 -5.19 8.94
C SER A 119 6.55 -4.78 7.72
N GLN A 120 7.74 -5.37 7.57
CA GLN A 120 8.70 -5.09 6.49
C GLN A 120 8.64 -6.14 5.36
N LEU A 121 7.85 -7.20 5.53
CA LEU A 121 7.55 -8.19 4.50
C LEU A 121 6.48 -7.69 3.53
#